data_AF-A0A811VHV4-F1
#
_entry.id   AF-A0A811VHV4-F1
#
_cell.length_a   1.000
_cell.length_b   1.000
_cell.length_c   1.000
_cell.angle_alpha   90.00
_cell.angle_beta   90.00
_cell.angle_gamma   90.00
#
_symmetry.space_group_name_H-M   'P 1'
#
loop_
_entity.id
_entity.type
_entity.pdbx_description
1 polymer ?
#
loop_
_entity_poly.entity_id
_entity_poly.type
_entity_poly.pdbx_seq_one_letter_code
_entity_poly.pdbx_strand_id
1 'polypeptide(L)'
;MYILQMICFILITDDIVDRSTTRRGKICWHHLDGVGLSAINDALLIENGLYELLHKHFRHLDCYADLLELFQQNIFKCICGQTLDILLTKRNVTTFNMNTYKSLVLNKTSCHFFYLPIFLGLHLAGVRDPEVFKESEAIIYDLGNYFQAKNDFLDVFGNPEITGKIGSDIQSNKCSWLAVKCMEHASEEQKAVMAECYGQNGRCSLPSI
;
A
#
# COMPACT_ATOMS: atom_id res chain seq x y z
N MET A 1 14.12 -4.95 11.85
CA MET A 1 14.67 -5.64 10.66
C MET A 1 13.59 -6.35 9.85
N TYR A 2 12.82 -7.27 10.45
CA TYR A 2 11.75 -8.05 9.79
C TYR A 2 10.64 -7.22 9.12
N ILE A 3 10.07 -6.26 9.84
CA ILE A 3 9.04 -5.35 9.31
C ILE A 3 9.57 -4.56 8.09
N LEU A 4 10.85 -4.15 8.14
CA LEU A 4 11.47 -3.39 7.06
C LEU A 4 11.65 -4.24 5.79
N GLN A 5 11.99 -5.53 5.94
CA GLN A 5 12.08 -6.45 4.79
C GLN A 5 10.72 -6.66 4.13
N MET A 6 9.67 -6.82 4.92
CA MET A 6 8.33 -6.93 4.37
C MET A 6 7.94 -5.65 3.60
N ILE A 7 8.18 -4.47 4.17
CA ILE A 7 7.93 -3.20 3.47
C ILE A 7 8.76 -3.11 2.18
N CYS A 8 10.00 -3.58 2.16
CA CYS A 8 10.83 -3.56 0.96
C CYS A 8 10.26 -4.45 -0.16
N PHE A 9 9.81 -5.67 0.12
CA PHE A 9 9.24 -6.55 -0.91
C PHE A 9 7.97 -5.93 -1.52
N ILE A 10 7.10 -5.37 -0.67
CA ILE A 10 5.85 -4.73 -1.11
C ILE A 10 6.18 -3.54 -2.01
N LEU A 11 7.12 -2.68 -1.62
CA LEU A 11 7.49 -1.51 -2.41
C LEU A 11 8.13 -1.86 -3.75
N ILE A 12 8.97 -2.88 -3.82
CA ILE A 12 9.58 -3.32 -5.09
C ILE A 12 8.50 -3.80 -6.07
N THR A 13 7.54 -4.60 -5.58
CA THR A 13 6.46 -5.11 -6.43
C THR A 13 5.47 -4.01 -6.83
N ASP A 14 5.10 -3.12 -5.89
CA ASP A 14 4.27 -1.92 -6.11
C ASP A 14 4.89 -1.00 -7.17
N ASP A 15 6.19 -0.69 -7.06
CA ASP A 15 6.90 0.15 -8.04
C ASP A 15 6.86 -0.43 -9.46
N ILE A 16 6.96 -1.76 -9.61
CA ILE A 16 6.89 -2.43 -10.93
C ILE A 16 5.46 -2.35 -11.48
N VAL A 17 4.46 -2.68 -10.66
CA VAL A 17 3.05 -2.69 -11.05
C VAL A 17 2.59 -1.29 -11.46
N ASP A 18 2.99 -0.29 -10.68
CA ASP A 18 2.60 1.12 -10.87
C ASP A 18 3.50 1.86 -11.85
N ARG A 19 4.54 1.19 -12.38
CA ARG A 19 5.54 1.77 -13.29
C ARG A 19 6.16 3.04 -12.72
N SER A 20 6.40 3.03 -11.40
CA SER A 20 6.97 4.16 -10.68
C SER A 20 8.41 4.40 -11.12
N THR A 21 8.78 5.68 -11.23
CA THR A 21 10.12 6.09 -11.68
C THR A 21 11.10 6.24 -10.51
N THR A 22 10.63 6.77 -9.39
CA THR A 22 11.45 7.12 -8.22
C THR A 22 10.81 6.67 -6.91
N ARG A 23 11.65 6.25 -5.98
CA ARG A 23 11.31 5.83 -4.63
C ARG A 23 12.40 6.28 -3.67
N ARG A 24 12.01 6.97 -2.59
CA ARG A 24 12.94 7.49 -1.55
C ARG A 24 14.08 8.34 -2.13
N GLY A 25 13.77 9.18 -3.10
CA GLY A 25 14.72 10.10 -3.75
C GLY A 25 15.72 9.43 -4.69
N LYS A 26 15.53 8.15 -5.04
CA LYS A 26 16.35 7.40 -5.99
C LYS A 26 15.47 6.75 -7.06
N ILE A 27 16.06 6.31 -8.16
CA ILE A 27 15.34 5.54 -9.18
C ILE A 27 14.84 4.21 -8.58
N CYS A 28 13.64 3.78 -9.00
CA CYS A 28 13.06 2.52 -8.55
C CYS A 28 13.96 1.33 -8.90
N TRP A 29 13.91 0.27 -8.08
CA TRP A 29 14.83 -0.88 -8.18
C TRP A 29 14.84 -1.50 -9.59
N HIS A 30 13.68 -1.69 -10.19
CA HIS A 30 13.52 -2.28 -11.53
C HIS A 30 14.03 -1.39 -12.68
N HIS A 31 14.37 -0.13 -12.41
CA HIS A 31 14.96 0.79 -13.39
C HIS A 31 16.49 0.86 -13.32
N LEU A 32 17.12 0.20 -12.35
CA LEU A 32 18.58 0.12 -12.29
C LEU A 32 19.13 -0.73 -13.43
N ASP A 33 20.30 -0.33 -13.93
CA ASP A 33 21.00 -1.06 -14.98
C ASP A 33 21.31 -2.50 -14.53
N GLY A 34 21.03 -3.47 -15.39
CA GLY A 34 21.18 -4.90 -15.10
C GLY A 34 20.09 -5.54 -14.21
N VAL A 35 19.12 -4.79 -13.69
CA VAL A 35 18.02 -5.34 -12.87
C VAL A 35 16.79 -5.64 -13.72
N GLY A 36 16.09 -4.61 -14.21
CA GLY A 36 14.86 -4.81 -14.99
C GLY A 36 13.83 -5.68 -14.24
N LEU A 37 13.26 -6.66 -14.93
CA LEU A 37 12.27 -7.57 -14.35
C LEU A 37 12.86 -8.65 -13.43
N SER A 38 14.19 -8.77 -13.29
CA SER A 38 14.79 -9.62 -12.25
C SER A 38 14.38 -9.16 -10.84
N ALA A 39 13.98 -7.89 -10.71
CA ALA A 39 13.39 -7.30 -9.52
C ALA A 39 12.23 -8.13 -8.92
N ILE A 40 11.48 -8.86 -9.75
CA ILE A 40 10.42 -9.77 -9.28
C ILE A 40 11.03 -10.88 -8.42
N ASN A 41 12.10 -11.52 -8.89
CA ASN A 41 12.81 -12.55 -8.14
C ASN A 41 13.48 -11.96 -6.89
N ASP A 42 14.00 -10.73 -6.97
CA ASP A 42 14.59 -10.06 -5.81
C ASP A 42 13.55 -9.81 -4.71
N ALA A 43 12.33 -9.42 -5.08
CA ALA A 43 11.22 -9.27 -4.14
C ALA A 43 10.86 -10.62 -3.48
N LEU A 44 10.78 -11.70 -4.25
CA LEU A 44 10.53 -13.05 -3.73
C LEU A 44 11.66 -13.52 -2.80
N LEU A 45 12.91 -13.18 -3.10
CA LEU A 45 14.06 -13.47 -2.23
C LEU A 45 13.93 -12.73 -0.89
N ILE A 46 13.54 -11.46 -0.91
CA ILE A 46 13.34 -10.66 0.31
C ILE A 46 12.18 -11.22 1.14
N GLU A 47 11.07 -11.58 0.49
CA GLU A 47 9.91 -12.20 1.15
C GLU A 47 10.30 -13.54 1.79
N ASN A 48 10.98 -14.43 1.08
CA ASN A 48 11.36 -15.73 1.62
C ASN A 48 12.45 -15.62 2.70
N GLY A 49 13.39 -14.70 2.54
CA GLY A 49 14.42 -14.40 3.53
C GLY A 49 13.85 -13.91 4.87
N LEU A 50 12.64 -13.34 4.87
CA LEU A 50 11.91 -12.99 6.09
C LEU A 50 11.64 -14.23 6.94
N TYR A 51 11.16 -15.32 6.34
CA TYR A 51 10.84 -16.57 7.05
C TYR A 51 12.09 -17.27 7.54
N GLU A 52 13.19 -17.22 6.78
CA GLU A 52 14.50 -17.72 7.24
C GLU A 52 14.97 -16.98 8.49
N LEU A 53 14.81 -15.66 8.52
CA LEU A 53 15.18 -14.86 9.69
C LEU A 53 14.21 -15.10 10.87
N LEU A 54 12.91 -15.26 10.61
CA LEU A 54 11.95 -15.61 11.65
C LEU A 54 12.32 -16.95 12.28
N HIS A 55 12.59 -17.96 11.46
CA HIS A 55 13.03 -19.26 11.93
C HIS A 55 14.33 -19.16 12.74
N LYS A 56 15.35 -18.50 12.20
CA LYS A 56 16.65 -18.37 12.86
C LYS A 56 16.56 -17.71 14.24
N HIS A 57 15.72 -16.69 14.38
CA HIS A 57 15.72 -15.84 15.57
C HIS A 57 14.58 -16.11 16.54
N PHE A 58 13.47 -16.71 16.12
CA PHE A 58 12.27 -16.85 16.95
C PHE A 58 11.75 -18.27 17.07
N ARG A 59 12.30 -19.27 16.38
CA ARG A 59 11.85 -20.68 16.47
C ARG A 59 11.82 -21.27 17.89
N HIS A 60 12.55 -20.67 18.81
CA HIS A 60 12.67 -21.12 20.19
C HIS A 60 11.65 -20.48 21.12
N LEU A 61 10.87 -19.50 20.64
CA LEU A 61 9.82 -18.85 21.41
C LEU A 61 8.53 -19.66 21.35
N ASP A 62 7.80 -19.72 22.46
CA ASP A 62 6.50 -20.41 22.53
C ASP A 62 5.47 -19.79 21.57
N CYS A 63 5.57 -18.49 21.29
CA CYS A 63 4.69 -17.78 20.35
C CYS A 63 5.14 -17.89 18.88
N TYR A 64 6.16 -18.69 18.53
CA TYR A 64 6.67 -18.76 17.15
C TYR A 64 5.59 -19.07 16.11
N ALA A 65 4.66 -19.98 16.43
CA ALA A 65 3.53 -20.29 15.54
C ALA A 65 2.61 -19.08 15.34
N ASP A 66 2.27 -18.38 16.43
CA ASP A 66 1.48 -17.14 16.40
C ASP A 66 2.16 -16.08 15.52
N LEU A 67 3.49 -15.95 15.63
CA LEU A 67 4.26 -15.01 14.81
C LEU A 67 4.23 -15.41 13.32
N LEU A 68 4.46 -16.68 13.01
CA LEU A 68 4.45 -17.15 11.62
C LEU A 68 3.09 -16.92 10.97
N GLU A 69 2.00 -17.26 11.68
CA GLU A 69 0.64 -17.02 11.23
C GLU A 69 0.36 -15.53 11.02
N LEU A 70 0.79 -14.68 11.97
CA LEU A 70 0.64 -13.23 11.88
C LEU A 70 1.28 -12.68 10.59
N PHE A 71 2.52 -13.10 10.28
CA PHE A 71 3.21 -12.67 9.06
C PHE A 71 2.49 -13.16 7.79
N GLN A 72 2.17 -14.46 7.72
CA GLN A 72 1.53 -15.04 6.54
C GLN A 72 0.15 -14.43 6.26
N GLN A 73 -0.68 -14.28 7.29
CA GLN A 73 -2.01 -13.68 7.15
C GLN A 73 -1.92 -12.20 6.70
N ASN A 74 -0.97 -11.43 7.24
CA ASN A 74 -0.81 -10.02 6.85
C ASN A 74 -0.27 -9.87 5.43
N ILE A 75 0.69 -10.71 5.01
CA ILE A 75 1.19 -10.72 3.64
C ILE A 75 0.06 -11.08 2.68
N PHE A 76 -0.73 -12.11 2.98
CA PHE A 76 -1.89 -12.49 2.17
C PHE A 76 -2.91 -11.35 2.05
N LYS A 77 -3.30 -10.72 3.17
CA LYS A 77 -4.19 -9.55 3.18
C LYS A 77 -3.64 -8.40 2.32
N CYS A 78 -2.33 -8.12 2.44
CA CYS A 78 -1.65 -7.10 1.63
C CYS A 78 -1.75 -7.41 0.13
N ILE A 79 -1.46 -8.64 -0.27
CA ILE A 79 -1.55 -9.07 -1.67
C ILE A 79 -2.99 -8.99 -2.19
N CYS A 80 -3.98 -9.35 -1.38
CA CYS A 80 -5.40 -9.15 -1.73
C CYS A 80 -5.73 -7.66 -1.91
N GLY A 81 -5.23 -6.80 -1.03
CA GLY A 81 -5.36 -5.34 -1.16
C GLY A 81 -4.72 -4.79 -2.42
N GLN A 82 -3.50 -5.22 -2.74
CA GLN A 82 -2.80 -4.87 -3.98
C GLN A 82 -3.56 -5.36 -5.22
N THR A 83 -4.11 -6.57 -5.17
CA THR A 83 -4.95 -7.11 -6.24
C THR A 83 -6.21 -6.27 -6.43
N LEU A 84 -6.87 -5.88 -5.34
CA LEU A 84 -8.04 -5.00 -5.39
C LEU A 84 -7.67 -3.65 -6.02
N ASP A 85 -6.55 -3.05 -5.62
CA ASP A 85 -6.05 -1.79 -6.19
C ASP A 85 -5.92 -1.88 -7.72
N ILE A 86 -5.25 -2.91 -8.22
CA ILE A 86 -5.07 -3.18 -9.66
C ILE A 86 -6.41 -3.39 -10.36
N LEU A 87 -7.37 -4.06 -9.73
CA LEU A 87 -8.70 -4.27 -10.33
C LEU A 87 -9.50 -2.97 -10.40
N LEU A 88 -9.32 -2.06 -9.44
CA LEU A 88 -10.01 -0.76 -9.42
C LEU A 88 -9.51 0.16 -10.53
N THR A 89 -8.23 0.09 -10.94
CA THR A 89 -7.70 0.88 -12.07
C THR A 89 -8.35 0.55 -13.42
N LYS A 90 -9.09 -0.58 -13.51
CA LYS A 90 -9.86 -0.96 -14.70
C LYS A 90 -11.29 -0.46 -14.68
N ARG A 91 -11.74 0.13 -13.57
CA ARG A 91 -13.12 0.65 -13.43
C ARG A 91 -13.16 2.12 -13.82
N ASN A 92 -14.36 2.58 -14.16
CA ASN A 92 -14.60 3.99 -14.38
C ASN A 92 -14.54 4.74 -13.05
N VAL A 93 -13.88 5.89 -13.01
CA VAL A 93 -13.72 6.73 -11.81
C VAL A 93 -15.06 7.10 -11.16
N THR A 94 -16.13 7.22 -11.93
CA THR A 94 -17.50 7.46 -11.44
C THR A 94 -18.05 6.37 -10.54
N THR A 95 -17.45 5.17 -10.55
CA THR A 95 -17.82 4.06 -9.68
C THR A 95 -17.09 4.09 -8.33
N PHE A 96 -16.07 4.95 -8.18
CA PHE A 96 -15.28 5.03 -6.95
C PHE A 96 -16.10 5.61 -5.81
N ASN A 97 -15.97 4.99 -4.64
CA ASN A 97 -16.74 5.36 -3.45
C ASN A 97 -15.95 5.02 -2.18
N MET A 98 -16.33 5.65 -1.06
CA MET A 98 -15.62 5.53 0.20
C MET A 98 -15.62 4.11 0.79
N ASN A 99 -16.65 3.30 0.53
CA ASN A 99 -16.70 1.92 1.04
C ASN A 99 -15.62 1.05 0.36
N THR A 100 -15.49 1.20 -0.95
CA THR A 100 -14.46 0.51 -1.74
C THR A 100 -13.07 1.00 -1.34
N TYR A 101 -12.90 2.32 -1.18
CA TYR A 101 -11.65 2.92 -0.73
C TYR A 101 -11.23 2.42 0.66
N LYS A 102 -12.12 2.46 1.66
CA LYS A 102 -11.84 1.95 3.01
C LYS A 102 -11.43 0.48 3.00
N SER A 103 -12.08 -0.33 2.17
CA SER A 103 -11.74 -1.74 2.00
C SER A 103 -10.35 -1.91 1.37
N LEU A 104 -10.02 -1.09 0.37
CA LEU A 104 -8.68 -1.02 -0.22
C LEU A 104 -7.64 -0.65 0.85
N VAL A 105 -7.83 0.44 1.59
CA VAL A 105 -6.86 0.91 2.59
C VAL A 105 -6.61 -0.13 3.68
N LEU A 106 -7.68 -0.73 4.21
CA LEU A 106 -7.59 -1.75 5.24
C LEU A 106 -6.69 -2.91 4.80
N ASN A 107 -6.87 -3.38 3.57
CA ASN A 107 -6.17 -4.55 3.06
C ASN A 107 -4.79 -4.22 2.47
N LYS A 108 -4.63 -3.09 1.78
CA LYS A 108 -3.36 -2.71 1.13
C LYS A 108 -2.37 -2.10 2.11
N THR A 109 -2.84 -1.21 2.99
CA THR A 109 -1.96 -0.29 3.74
C THR A 109 -1.95 -0.59 5.22
N SER A 110 -3.12 -0.73 5.85
CA SER A 110 -3.21 -0.89 7.31
C SER A 110 -2.54 -2.17 7.81
N CYS A 111 -2.65 -3.25 7.03
CA CYS A 111 -2.11 -4.58 7.38
C CYS A 111 -0.60 -4.55 7.67
N HIS A 112 0.18 -3.87 6.83
CA HIS A 112 1.64 -4.04 6.82
C HIS A 112 2.38 -2.87 7.49
N PHE A 113 1.80 -1.65 7.47
CA PHE A 113 2.37 -0.49 8.14
C PHE A 113 2.00 -0.37 9.62
N PHE A 114 0.83 -0.89 10.03
CA PHE A 114 0.31 -0.65 11.37
C PHE A 114 -0.04 -1.96 12.08
N TYR A 115 -0.85 -2.83 11.46
CA TYR A 115 -1.31 -4.07 12.09
C TYR A 115 -0.14 -4.99 12.44
N LEU A 116 0.66 -5.41 11.45
CA LEU A 116 1.77 -6.31 11.70
C LEU A 116 2.77 -5.80 12.75
N PRO A 117 3.33 -4.57 12.67
CA PRO A 117 4.32 -4.13 13.65
C PRO A 117 3.76 -4.04 15.08
N ILE A 118 2.51 -3.59 15.24
CA ILE A 118 1.87 -3.46 16.55
C ILE A 118 1.57 -4.85 17.12
N PHE A 119 0.92 -5.72 16.35
CA PHE A 119 0.55 -7.06 16.82
C PHE A 119 1.79 -7.93 17.07
N LEU A 120 2.83 -7.80 16.24
CA LEU A 120 4.12 -8.45 16.50
C LEU A 120 4.69 -8.02 17.86
N GLY A 121 4.62 -6.71 18.17
CA GLY A 121 5.03 -6.18 19.46
C GLY A 121 4.21 -6.75 20.62
N LEU A 122 2.88 -6.82 20.48
CA LEU A 122 1.97 -7.39 21.48
C LEU A 122 2.27 -8.87 21.76
N HIS A 123 2.46 -9.68 20.71
CA HIS A 123 2.81 -11.10 20.85
C HIS A 123 4.17 -11.29 21.52
N LEU A 124 5.19 -10.50 21.14
CA LEU A 124 6.51 -10.58 21.75
C LEU A 124 6.54 -10.09 23.20
N ALA A 125 5.65 -9.16 23.56
CA ALA A 125 5.47 -8.71 24.94
C ALA A 125 4.65 -9.68 25.80
N GLY A 126 4.14 -10.77 25.22
CA GLY A 126 3.33 -11.77 25.94
C GLY A 126 1.92 -11.30 26.27
N VAL A 127 1.40 -10.27 25.58
CA VAL A 127 0.02 -9.79 25.76
C VAL A 127 -0.95 -10.86 25.26
N ARG A 128 -1.94 -11.22 26.09
CA ARG A 128 -2.96 -12.24 25.77
C ARG A 128 -4.40 -11.73 25.91
N ASP A 129 -4.59 -10.49 26.37
CA ASP A 129 -5.92 -9.91 26.59
C ASP A 129 -6.59 -9.58 25.25
N PRO A 130 -7.70 -10.24 24.88
CA PRO A 130 -8.40 -10.01 23.62
C PRO A 130 -8.92 -8.57 23.45
N GLU A 131 -9.23 -7.86 24.54
CA GLU A 131 -9.73 -6.49 24.43
C GLU A 131 -8.63 -5.53 23.98
N VAL A 132 -7.38 -5.75 24.43
CA VAL A 132 -6.22 -4.99 23.96
C VAL A 132 -6.03 -5.15 22.45
N PHE A 133 -6.18 -6.36 21.91
CA PHE A 133 -6.08 -6.60 20.47
C PHE A 133 -7.21 -5.91 19.70
N LYS A 134 -8.44 -5.95 20.22
CA LYS A 134 -9.62 -5.31 19.60
C LYS A 134 -9.50 -3.78 19.59
N GLU A 135 -9.10 -3.17 20.71
CA GLU A 135 -8.87 -1.72 20.77
C GLU A 135 -7.72 -1.30 19.84
N SER A 136 -6.65 -2.09 19.79
CA SER A 136 -5.52 -1.86 18.88
C SER A 136 -5.97 -1.88 17.42
N GLU A 137 -6.81 -2.85 17.03
CA GLU A 137 -7.33 -2.95 15.67
C GLU A 137 -8.16 -1.73 15.26
N ALA A 138 -9.01 -1.21 16.15
CA ALA A 138 -9.79 0.00 15.91
C ALA A 138 -8.89 1.23 15.66
N ILE A 139 -7.85 1.41 16.48
CA ILE A 139 -6.89 2.50 16.32
C ILE A 139 -6.11 2.36 15.00
N ILE A 140 -5.67 1.14 14.68
CA ILE A 140 -4.98 0.82 13.43
C ILE A 140 -5.83 1.13 12.22
N TYR A 141 -7.13 0.86 12.28
CA TYR A 141 -8.06 1.16 11.21
C TYR A 141 -8.09 2.67 10.91
N ASP A 142 -8.22 3.51 11.93
CA ASP A 142 -8.27 4.97 11.76
C ASP A 142 -6.92 5.52 11.28
N LEU A 143 -5.81 5.05 11.88
CA LEU A 143 -4.46 5.44 11.46
C LEU A 143 -4.18 5.08 10.01
N GLY A 144 -4.56 3.88 9.58
CA GLY A 144 -4.38 3.43 8.21
C GLY A 144 -5.17 4.27 7.20
N ASN A 145 -6.44 4.58 7.50
CA ASN A 145 -7.27 5.47 6.67
C ASN A 145 -6.66 6.86 6.54
N TYR A 146 -6.21 7.45 7.65
CA TYR A 146 -5.53 8.74 7.64
C TYR A 146 -4.22 8.69 6.84
N PHE A 147 -3.39 7.69 7.10
CA PHE A 147 -2.08 7.55 6.45
C PHE A 147 -2.21 7.39 4.94
N GLN A 148 -3.14 6.55 4.48
CA GLN A 148 -3.36 6.38 3.04
C GLN A 148 -3.94 7.64 2.40
N ALA A 149 -4.93 8.29 3.03
CA ALA A 149 -5.48 9.54 2.51
C ALA A 149 -4.42 10.63 2.40
N LYS A 150 -3.50 10.70 3.37
CA LYS A 150 -2.34 11.59 3.31
C LYS A 150 -1.38 11.21 2.18
N ASN A 151 -1.09 9.92 1.98
CA ASN A 151 -0.27 9.46 0.86
C ASN A 151 -0.88 9.89 -0.49
N ASP A 152 -2.17 9.66 -0.68
CA ASP A 152 -2.88 10.00 -1.92
C ASP A 152 -2.90 11.52 -2.16
N PHE A 153 -3.08 12.31 -1.10
CA PHE A 153 -2.98 13.77 -1.18
C PHE A 153 -1.57 14.21 -1.62
N LEU A 154 -0.53 13.63 -1.02
CA LEU A 154 0.87 13.95 -1.35
C LEU A 154 1.29 13.41 -2.71
N ASP A 155 0.59 12.41 -3.24
CA ASP A 155 0.81 11.92 -4.60
C ASP A 155 0.42 12.99 -5.63
N VAL A 156 -0.66 13.73 -5.37
CA VAL A 156 -1.14 14.76 -6.30
C VAL A 156 -0.54 16.13 -6.04
N PHE A 157 -0.34 16.53 -4.78
CA PHE A 157 0.04 17.90 -4.39
C PHE A 157 1.38 18.00 -3.65
N GLY A 158 2.06 16.87 -3.43
CA GLY A 158 3.31 16.83 -2.68
C GLY A 158 4.50 17.21 -3.54
N ASN A 159 5.42 18.01 -3.00
CA ASN A 159 6.69 18.30 -3.66
C ASN A 159 7.54 17.02 -3.81
N PRO A 160 7.87 16.56 -5.04
CA PRO A 160 8.67 15.36 -5.28
C PRO A 160 10.04 15.34 -4.58
N GLU A 161 10.65 16.51 -4.36
CA GLU A 161 11.92 16.63 -3.63
C GLU A 161 11.77 16.27 -2.15
N ILE A 162 10.58 16.47 -1.57
CA ILE A 162 10.26 16.16 -0.18
C ILE A 162 9.68 14.75 -0.06
N THR A 163 8.74 14.38 -0.94
CA THR A 163 8.09 13.05 -0.91
C THR A 163 9.05 11.95 -1.38
N GLY A 164 10.06 12.31 -2.17
CA GLY A 164 11.03 11.39 -2.75
C GLY A 164 10.44 10.46 -3.82
N LYS A 165 9.24 10.78 -4.35
CA LYS A 165 8.60 10.08 -5.48
C LYS A 165 7.82 11.07 -6.34
N ILE A 166 7.71 10.77 -7.63
CA ILE A 166 6.79 11.44 -8.54
C ILE A 166 5.43 10.76 -8.43
N GLY A 167 4.38 11.56 -8.26
CA GLY A 167 3.00 11.06 -8.21
C GLY A 167 2.55 10.43 -9.52
N SER A 168 1.71 9.42 -9.41
CA SER A 168 1.19 8.66 -10.56
C SER A 168 -0.28 8.28 -10.43
N ASP A 169 -0.94 8.61 -9.32
CA ASP A 169 -2.29 8.11 -9.00
C ASP A 169 -3.32 8.47 -10.07
N ILE A 170 -3.26 9.71 -10.59
CA ILE A 170 -4.16 10.20 -11.64
C ILE A 170 -3.94 9.42 -12.93
N GLN A 171 -2.69 9.32 -13.38
CA GLN A 171 -2.30 8.68 -14.64
C GLN A 171 -2.57 7.17 -14.60
N SER A 172 -2.47 6.57 -13.42
CA SER A 172 -2.69 5.15 -13.16
C SER A 172 -4.15 4.80 -12.84
N ASN A 173 -5.09 5.76 -12.96
CA ASN A 173 -6.51 5.57 -12.65
C ASN A 173 -6.76 5.00 -11.24
N LYS A 174 -5.96 5.43 -10.25
CA LYS A 174 -6.05 4.89 -8.89
C LYS A 174 -7.34 5.34 -8.23
N CYS A 175 -7.95 4.44 -7.46
CA CYS A 175 -9.05 4.74 -6.55
C CYS A 175 -8.51 5.47 -5.32
N SER A 176 -8.01 6.70 -5.53
CA SER A 176 -7.41 7.54 -4.51
C SER A 176 -8.49 8.22 -3.67
N TRP A 177 -8.12 8.65 -2.46
CA TRP A 177 -8.99 9.43 -1.60
C TRP A 177 -9.52 10.70 -2.30
N LEU A 178 -8.66 11.38 -3.07
CA LEU A 178 -9.01 12.57 -3.82
C LEU A 178 -10.04 12.28 -4.91
N ALA A 179 -9.89 11.19 -5.67
CA ALA A 179 -10.84 10.81 -6.70
C ALA A 179 -12.21 10.47 -6.10
N VAL A 180 -12.22 9.70 -5.00
CA VAL A 180 -13.45 9.37 -4.27
C VAL A 180 -14.14 10.63 -3.76
N LYS A 181 -13.40 11.55 -3.13
CA LYS A 181 -13.95 12.81 -2.63
C LYS A 181 -14.46 13.71 -3.74
N CYS A 182 -13.78 13.73 -4.88
CA CYS A 182 -14.27 14.42 -6.06
C CYS A 182 -15.64 13.85 -6.48
N MET A 183 -15.79 12.52 -6.57
CA MET A 183 -17.06 11.90 -6.96
C MET A 183 -18.21 12.15 -5.97
N GLU A 184 -17.90 12.34 -4.68
CA GLU A 184 -18.89 12.68 -3.65
C GLU A 184 -19.40 14.13 -3.72
N HIS A 185 -18.57 15.06 -4.18
CA HIS A 185 -18.83 16.51 -4.07
C HIS A 185 -18.97 17.25 -5.41
N ALA A 186 -18.50 16.67 -6.51
CA ALA A 186 -18.51 17.28 -7.83
C ALA A 186 -19.93 17.39 -8.42
N SER A 187 -20.15 18.43 -9.22
CA SER A 187 -21.34 18.52 -10.08
C SER A 187 -21.30 17.45 -11.19
N GLU A 188 -22.42 17.22 -11.87
CA GLU A 188 -22.46 16.25 -12.97
C GLU A 188 -21.53 16.65 -14.13
N GLU A 189 -21.37 17.95 -14.40
CA GLU A 189 -20.41 18.46 -15.39
C GLU A 189 -18.96 18.17 -14.97
N GLN A 190 -18.63 18.36 -13.69
CA GLN A 190 -17.29 18.07 -13.16
C GLN A 190 -17.00 16.55 -13.15
N LYS A 191 -18.01 15.71 -12.87
CA LYS A 191 -17.88 14.25 -12.97
C LYS A 191 -17.66 13.80 -14.42
N ALA A 192 -18.31 14.43 -15.39
CA ALA A 192 -18.08 14.15 -16.81
C ALA A 192 -16.63 14.44 -17.21
N VAL A 193 -16.06 15.56 -16.74
CA VAL A 193 -14.63 15.87 -16.94
C VAL A 193 -13.75 14.80 -16.28
N MET A 194 -14.03 14.39 -15.04
CA MET A 194 -13.28 13.31 -14.39
C MET A 194 -13.34 12.00 -15.18
N ALA A 195 -14.52 11.63 -15.70
CA ALA A 195 -14.70 10.42 -16.49
C ALA A 195 -13.92 10.43 -17.82
N GLU A 196 -13.76 11.61 -18.43
CA GLU A 196 -12.98 11.79 -19.66
C GLU A 196 -11.46 11.83 -19.40
N CYS A 197 -11.05 12.48 -18.31
CA CYS A 197 -9.67 12.93 -18.11
C CYS A 197 -8.84 12.08 -17.13
N TYR A 198 -9.48 11.43 -16.16
CA TYR A 198 -8.81 10.64 -15.12
C TYR A 198 -8.33 9.28 -15.68
N GLY A 199 -7.11 8.86 -15.36
CA GLY A 199 -6.52 7.63 -15.93
C GLY A 199 -6.03 7.72 -17.37
N GLN A 200 -5.93 8.94 -17.94
CA GLN A 200 -5.46 9.15 -19.31
C GLN A 200 -4.02 9.67 -19.34
N ASN A 201 -3.28 9.28 -20.38
CA ASN A 201 -1.96 9.82 -20.71
C ASN A 201 -2.06 10.65 -22.00
N GLY A 202 -2.18 11.98 -21.92
CA GLY A 202 -2.31 12.82 -23.12
C GLY A 202 -3.00 14.18 -22.92
N ARG A 203 -3.55 14.77 -24.00
CA ARG A 203 -4.09 16.15 -24.01
C ARG A 203 -5.24 16.41 -23.02
N CYS A 204 -6.02 15.40 -22.66
CA CYS A 204 -7.07 15.52 -21.65
C CYS A 204 -6.62 15.06 -20.25
N SER A 205 -5.35 14.70 -20.02
CA SER A 205 -4.94 14.21 -18.69
C SER A 205 -5.00 15.33 -17.64
N LEU A 206 -5.60 15.04 -16.49
CA LEU A 206 -5.49 15.93 -15.33
C LEU A 206 -4.03 15.94 -14.85
N PRO A 207 -3.43 17.12 -14.60
CA PRO A 207 -2.07 17.20 -14.07
C PRO A 207 -2.05 16.80 -12.59
N SER A 208 -1.00 16.09 -12.19
CA SER A 208 -0.53 16.11 -10.80
C SER A 208 0.20 17.45 -10.61
N ILE A 209 -0.06 18.17 -9.51
CA ILE A 209 0.36 19.58 -9.30
C ILE A 209 1.58 19.66 -8.39
#